data_AF-A0A8T4R322-F1
#
_entry.id   AF-A0A8T4R322-F1
#
_cell.length_a   1.000
_cell.length_b   1.000
_cell.length_c   1.000
_cell.angle_alpha   90.00
_cell.angle_beta   90.00
_cell.angle_gamma   90.00
#
_symmetry.space_group_name_H-M   'P 1'
#
loop_
_entity.id
_entity.type
_entity.pdbx_description
1 polymer ?
#
loop_
_entity_poly.entity_id
_entity_poly.type
_entity_poly.pdbx_seq_one_letter_code
_entity_poly.pdbx_strand_id
1 'polypeptide(L)'
;MLNLSIILKHYKRKDVQEAILSSSKDREVSVKFGDNGFGKRPDILNYPNEILEFAKNGVTSFHVSEEHWNNVLALKPELSKRELDELRKGWDLVLDIDCKYWDYSKLIAHLLVQQLKEHGITSVTVKFSGSKGFHIGVPFEAFSKSIPIQGKLTETRLLFPEAPRRISLYLKDKIEPILLKELLKNMTKKEIGIMTSQPESELFKTYCKKCGAESKERSKQYFVCPSCQEKVEENNVYNLCPKCKQIMEKITISKHKCYKCSNTTFEEKFNSSLILDIDTILISSRHLYRAPYSLHEKSGLCSIVIPPETILNFKKEDAMPSAVIPKLKFLDIINTKEGEASRLIIEAFDYKPIMQDADEASKLIKEYEIPGEAIPISMFPPCILKGLQGIQDGKKRFMFALINFLECCGYESDGVDKIVREWNTKNSEKLREVIVNSQLRYRKMQKRDKILPPNCMQTYQEIGICAPDNLCRKIKNPVSYAKAKSFIFEKEEKEKQKTRREPLTEEQKEMRKKFRAEIKKQKEQVKAALEKKE
;
A
#
# COMPACT_ATOMS: atom_id res chain seq x y z
N MET A 1 10.06 -24.14 11.08
CA MET A 1 11.33 -23.45 11.41
C MET A 1 12.45 -24.16 10.66
N LEU A 2 13.34 -23.45 9.98
CA LEU A 2 14.39 -24.05 9.17
C LEU A 2 15.42 -24.78 10.06
N ASN A 3 15.84 -25.98 9.67
CA ASN A 3 16.80 -26.76 10.46
C ASN A 3 18.18 -26.09 10.43
N LEU A 4 18.80 -25.91 11.61
CA LEU A 4 20.13 -25.30 11.76
C LEU A 4 21.19 -25.99 10.90
N SER A 5 21.14 -27.31 10.75
CA SER A 5 22.07 -28.04 9.88
C SER A 5 21.96 -27.63 8.41
N ILE A 6 20.76 -27.32 7.91
CA ILE A 6 20.57 -26.85 6.53
C ILE A 6 21.17 -25.45 6.37
N ILE A 7 20.88 -24.56 7.31
CA ILE A 7 21.41 -23.18 7.34
C ILE A 7 22.95 -23.20 7.30
N LEU A 8 23.57 -23.93 8.23
CA LEU A 8 25.01 -23.99 8.35
C LEU A 8 25.65 -24.66 7.13
N LYS A 9 25.07 -25.74 6.61
CA LYS A 9 25.60 -26.40 5.41
C LYS A 9 25.54 -25.48 4.18
N HIS A 10 24.48 -24.69 4.05
CA HIS A 10 24.33 -23.72 2.96
C HIS A 10 25.33 -22.57 3.09
N TYR A 11 25.32 -21.87 4.23
CA TYR A 11 26.16 -20.69 4.44
C TYR A 11 27.64 -20.99 4.70
N LYS A 12 28.03 -22.26 4.91
CA LYS A 12 29.44 -22.68 4.93
C LYS A 12 30.06 -22.67 3.53
N ARG A 13 29.27 -22.74 2.47
CA ARG A 13 29.79 -22.79 1.09
C ARG A 13 30.38 -21.44 0.67
N LYS A 14 31.59 -21.47 0.10
CA LYS A 14 32.31 -20.25 -0.29
C LYS A 14 31.64 -19.49 -1.43
N ASP A 15 31.14 -20.20 -2.42
CA ASP A 15 30.38 -19.64 -3.55
C ASP A 15 29.13 -18.85 -3.08
N VAL A 16 28.39 -19.35 -2.08
CA VAL A 16 27.25 -18.65 -1.48
C VAL A 16 27.68 -17.42 -0.70
N GLN A 17 28.74 -17.53 0.11
CA GLN A 17 29.28 -16.40 0.89
C GLN A 17 29.71 -15.25 -0.04
N GLU A 18 30.44 -15.57 -1.11
CA GLU A 18 30.91 -14.61 -2.10
C GLU A 18 29.75 -13.98 -2.88
N ALA A 19 28.75 -14.77 -3.27
CA ALA A 19 27.59 -14.26 -3.98
C ALA A 19 26.76 -13.29 -3.12
N ILE A 20 26.54 -13.60 -1.84
CA ILE A 20 25.85 -12.70 -0.91
C ILE A 20 26.68 -11.42 -0.67
N LEU A 21 27.97 -11.57 -0.38
CA LEU A 21 28.86 -10.43 -0.14
C LEU A 21 28.90 -9.49 -1.34
N SER A 22 29.08 -10.03 -2.55
CA SER A 22 29.11 -9.23 -3.78
C SER A 22 27.82 -8.44 -3.99
N SER A 23 26.66 -9.02 -3.65
CA SER A 23 25.37 -8.34 -3.74
C SER A 23 25.14 -7.25 -2.69
N SER A 24 25.95 -7.24 -1.62
CA SER A 24 25.84 -6.28 -0.51
C SER A 24 26.73 -5.04 -0.65
N LYS A 25 27.59 -4.99 -1.68
CA LYS A 25 28.51 -3.88 -1.90
C LYS A 25 27.77 -2.56 -2.03
N ASP A 26 28.23 -1.54 -1.32
CA ASP A 26 27.66 -0.20 -1.23
C ASP A 26 26.18 -0.14 -0.78
N ARG A 27 25.65 -1.23 -0.20
CA ARG A 27 24.24 -1.31 0.25
C ARG A 27 24.15 -1.49 1.75
N GLU A 28 23.03 -1.04 2.31
CA GLU A 28 22.67 -1.36 3.69
C GLU A 28 22.28 -2.83 3.79
N VAL A 29 22.87 -3.54 4.77
CA VAL A 29 22.57 -4.94 5.07
C VAL A 29 21.66 -5.02 6.30
N SER A 30 20.75 -5.99 6.29
CA SER A 30 20.10 -6.49 7.49
C SER A 30 20.04 -8.00 7.47
N VAL A 31 20.29 -8.61 8.63
CA VAL A 31 20.08 -10.03 8.86
C VAL A 31 18.72 -10.30 9.48
N LYS A 32 18.19 -11.51 9.32
CA LYS A 32 16.95 -11.98 9.95
C LYS A 32 17.22 -13.21 10.80
N PHE A 33 16.74 -13.24 12.03
CA PHE A 33 16.87 -14.34 12.99
C PHE A 33 15.62 -15.23 12.98
N GLY A 34 15.21 -15.71 11.80
CA GLY A 34 13.97 -16.47 11.64
C GLY A 34 12.75 -15.69 12.11
N ASP A 35 12.01 -16.25 13.07
CA ASP A 35 10.83 -15.63 13.66
C ASP A 35 11.17 -14.61 14.77
N ASN A 36 12.43 -14.51 15.20
CA ASN A 36 12.89 -13.60 16.25
C ASN A 36 13.13 -12.16 15.75
N GLY A 37 12.82 -11.87 14.49
CA GLY A 37 12.91 -10.53 13.90
C GLY A 37 14.20 -10.25 13.13
N PHE A 38 14.46 -8.96 12.91
CA PHE A 38 15.61 -8.47 12.14
C PHE A 38 16.73 -7.96 13.06
N GLY A 39 17.96 -8.04 12.56
CA GLY A 39 19.14 -7.46 13.18
C GLY A 39 19.12 -5.94 13.21
N LYS A 40 20.08 -5.37 13.93
CA LYS A 40 20.26 -3.91 14.00
C LYS A 40 20.69 -3.36 12.64
N ARG A 41 20.36 -2.09 12.41
CA ARG A 41 20.57 -1.37 11.17
C ARG A 41 21.07 0.06 11.46
N PRO A 42 21.88 0.68 10.59
CA PRO A 42 22.48 0.09 9.39
C PRO A 42 23.58 -0.92 9.71
N ASP A 43 23.86 -1.83 8.78
CA ASP A 43 24.96 -2.79 8.88
C ASP A 43 25.58 -3.03 7.50
N ILE A 44 26.76 -3.65 7.46
CA ILE A 44 27.52 -4.00 6.24
C ILE A 44 28.10 -5.42 6.34
N LEU A 45 28.45 -6.01 5.20
CA LEU A 45 29.27 -7.22 5.13
C LEU A 45 30.61 -6.86 4.47
N ASN A 46 31.72 -7.21 5.12
CA ASN A 46 33.07 -6.95 4.63
C ASN A 46 33.76 -8.23 4.17
N TYR A 47 33.50 -9.36 4.85
CA TYR A 47 34.21 -10.60 4.61
C TYR A 47 33.27 -11.80 4.39
N PRO A 48 33.60 -12.75 3.50
CA PRO A 48 32.74 -13.90 3.21
C PRO A 48 32.42 -14.76 4.45
N ASN A 49 33.36 -14.89 5.39
CA ASN A 49 33.19 -15.69 6.60
C ASN A 49 32.13 -15.10 7.56
N GLU A 50 31.85 -13.80 7.51
CA GLU A 50 30.82 -13.17 8.35
C GLU A 50 29.45 -13.79 8.10
N ILE A 51 29.13 -14.18 6.87
CA ILE A 51 27.88 -14.87 6.52
C ILE A 51 27.73 -16.17 7.34
N LEU A 52 28.82 -16.95 7.50
CA LEU A 52 28.79 -18.17 8.30
C LEU A 52 28.71 -17.86 9.81
N GLU A 53 29.40 -16.84 10.29
CA GLU A 53 29.33 -16.44 11.70
C GLU A 53 27.93 -15.94 12.08
N PHE A 54 27.29 -15.14 11.22
CA PHE A 54 25.89 -14.77 11.38
C PHE A 54 24.98 -16.01 11.42
N ALA A 55 25.21 -16.97 10.53
CA ALA A 55 24.44 -18.22 10.50
C ALA A 55 24.60 -19.04 11.80
N LYS A 56 25.81 -19.11 12.37
CA LYS A 56 26.06 -19.74 13.69
C LYS A 56 25.30 -19.07 14.81
N ASN A 57 25.11 -17.75 14.72
CA ASN A 57 24.32 -16.95 15.66
C ASN A 57 22.81 -16.96 15.39
N GLY A 58 22.31 -17.88 14.54
CA GLY A 58 20.88 -18.08 14.31
C GLY A 58 20.29 -17.21 13.20
N VAL A 59 21.12 -16.54 12.39
CA VAL A 59 20.64 -15.84 11.18
C VAL A 59 20.16 -16.86 10.15
N THR A 60 18.93 -16.65 9.66
CA THR A 60 18.30 -17.48 8.64
C THR A 60 18.39 -16.85 7.25
N SER A 61 18.48 -15.53 7.15
CA SER A 61 18.52 -14.83 5.86
C SER A 61 19.17 -13.45 5.94
N PHE A 62 19.65 -12.99 4.79
CA PHE A 62 20.34 -11.73 4.56
C PHE A 62 19.53 -10.89 3.57
N HIS A 63 19.46 -9.59 3.81
CA HIS A 63 18.68 -8.62 3.05
C HIS A 63 19.55 -7.40 2.76
N VAL A 64 19.39 -6.79 1.59
CA VAL A 64 20.20 -5.66 1.11
C VAL A 64 19.29 -4.55 0.57
N SER A 65 19.74 -3.30 0.65
CA SER A 65 18.96 -2.15 0.15
C SER A 65 18.96 -2.04 -1.37
N GLU A 66 17.87 -1.49 -1.93
CA GLU A 66 17.80 -1.06 -3.34
C GLU A 66 18.74 0.12 -3.61
N GLU A 67 18.85 1.02 -2.63
CA GLU A 67 19.71 2.20 -2.66
C GLU A 67 21.18 1.82 -2.43
N HIS A 68 22.07 2.52 -3.12
CA HIS A 68 23.52 2.48 -2.92
C HIS A 68 23.98 3.72 -2.17
N TRP A 69 24.94 3.56 -1.27
CA TRP A 69 25.37 4.60 -0.34
C TRP A 69 26.88 4.80 -0.40
N ASN A 70 27.31 6.06 -0.31
CA ASN A 70 28.72 6.42 -0.18
C ASN A 70 29.29 5.96 1.18
N ASN A 71 28.47 6.00 2.24
CA ASN A 71 28.80 5.49 3.56
C ASN A 71 27.55 4.94 4.25
N VAL A 72 27.39 3.61 4.22
CA VAL A 72 26.24 2.91 4.81
C VAL A 72 26.11 3.16 6.32
N LEU A 73 27.23 3.16 7.05
CA LEU A 73 27.23 3.32 8.51
C LEU A 73 26.86 4.75 8.96
N ALA A 74 26.85 5.72 8.04
CA ALA A 74 26.36 7.07 8.31
C ALA A 74 24.82 7.17 8.33
N LEU A 75 24.10 6.15 7.85
CA LEU A 75 22.64 6.16 7.80
C LEU A 75 22.02 6.18 9.19
N LYS A 76 21.06 7.08 9.41
CA LYS A 76 20.28 7.18 10.65
C LYS A 76 18.80 7.41 10.34
N PRO A 77 17.87 6.90 11.17
CA PRO A 77 16.44 7.14 10.98
C PRO A 77 16.05 8.62 10.96
N GLU A 78 16.82 9.49 11.59
CA GLU A 78 16.54 10.93 11.76
C GLU A 78 17.04 11.79 10.59
N LEU A 79 17.76 11.21 9.61
CA LEU A 79 18.27 11.97 8.48
C LEU A 79 17.12 12.54 7.64
N SER A 80 17.24 13.81 7.28
CA SER A 80 16.36 14.46 6.32
C SER A 80 16.55 13.87 4.92
N LYS A 81 15.56 14.08 4.04
CA LYS A 81 15.66 13.66 2.64
C LYS A 81 16.93 14.20 1.97
N ARG A 82 17.27 15.46 2.21
CA ARG A 82 18.48 16.09 1.66
C ARG A 82 19.77 15.38 2.13
N GLU A 83 19.87 15.07 3.41
CA GLU A 83 21.05 14.36 3.95
C GLU A 83 21.14 12.93 3.42
N LEU A 84 20.00 12.23 3.25
CA LEU A 84 19.97 10.94 2.57
C LEU A 84 20.42 11.06 1.11
N ASP A 85 19.95 12.08 0.40
CA ASP A 85 20.32 12.36 -0.99
C ASP A 85 21.83 12.67 -1.15
N GLU A 86 22.46 13.29 -0.15
CA GLU A 86 23.90 13.53 -0.10
C GLU A 86 24.70 12.24 0.12
N LEU A 87 24.16 11.29 0.90
CA LEU A 87 24.76 9.96 1.08
C LEU A 87 24.50 9.01 -0.09
N ARG A 88 23.45 9.24 -0.89
CA ARG A 88 23.03 8.32 -1.96
C ARG A 88 23.95 8.41 -3.17
N LYS A 89 24.53 7.26 -3.50
CA LYS A 89 25.35 7.02 -4.69
C LYS A 89 24.48 6.68 -5.91
N GLY A 90 23.44 5.89 -5.70
CA GLY A 90 22.56 5.37 -6.75
C GLY A 90 21.41 4.54 -6.18
N TRP A 91 20.65 3.88 -7.04
CA TRP A 91 19.57 2.96 -6.67
C TRP A 91 19.27 2.04 -7.85
N ASP A 92 18.97 0.77 -7.60
CA ASP A 92 18.50 -0.13 -8.65
C ASP A 92 16.99 -0.17 -8.70
N LEU A 93 16.46 -0.46 -9.89
CA LEU A 93 15.06 -0.84 -10.01
C LEU A 93 14.94 -2.32 -9.62
N VAL A 94 14.25 -2.59 -8.51
CA VAL A 94 13.88 -3.95 -8.09
C VAL A 94 12.36 -4.05 -8.03
N LEU A 95 11.78 -4.82 -8.95
CA LEU A 95 10.35 -5.11 -8.96
C LEU A 95 10.13 -6.43 -8.22
N ASP A 96 9.48 -6.40 -7.05
CA ASP A 96 9.03 -7.63 -6.39
C ASP A 96 7.60 -7.96 -6.84
N ILE A 97 7.44 -9.20 -7.25
CA ILE A 97 6.20 -9.74 -7.76
C ILE A 97 5.70 -10.72 -6.71
N ASP A 98 4.78 -10.28 -5.85
CA ASP A 98 4.12 -11.18 -4.92
C ASP A 98 2.70 -11.47 -5.42
N CYS A 99 2.55 -12.60 -6.10
CA CYS A 99 1.23 -13.13 -6.40
C CYS A 99 0.95 -14.35 -5.52
N LYS A 100 -0.28 -14.41 -5.00
CA LYS A 100 -0.77 -15.58 -4.24
C LYS A 100 -0.68 -16.87 -5.07
N TYR A 101 -0.73 -16.74 -6.40
CA TYR A 101 -0.80 -17.82 -7.38
C TYR A 101 0.54 -17.96 -8.11
N TRP A 102 1.19 -19.11 -7.93
CA TRP A 102 2.55 -19.37 -8.42
C TRP A 102 2.70 -19.25 -9.94
N ASP A 103 1.78 -19.85 -10.71
CA ASP A 103 1.85 -19.80 -12.17
C ASP A 103 1.63 -18.39 -12.71
N TYR A 104 0.81 -17.58 -12.02
CA TYR A 104 0.65 -16.17 -12.36
C TYR A 104 1.90 -15.38 -12.01
N SER A 105 2.57 -15.64 -10.88
CA SER A 105 3.87 -15.01 -10.59
C SER A 105 4.87 -15.22 -11.71
N LYS A 106 4.95 -16.45 -12.26
CA LYS A 106 5.83 -16.77 -13.40
C LYS A 106 5.42 -16.00 -14.66
N LEU A 107 4.12 -16.01 -14.99
CA LEU A 107 3.61 -15.32 -16.18
C LEU A 107 3.85 -13.80 -16.09
N ILE A 108 3.51 -13.19 -14.95
CA ILE A 108 3.71 -11.77 -14.69
C ILE A 108 5.20 -11.41 -14.79
N ALA A 109 6.07 -12.20 -14.15
CA ALA A 109 7.51 -11.97 -14.22
C ALA A 109 8.03 -12.07 -15.66
N HIS A 110 7.55 -13.05 -16.43
CA HIS A 110 7.89 -13.19 -17.84
C HIS A 110 7.44 -11.97 -18.67
N LEU A 111 6.19 -11.51 -18.49
CA LEU A 111 5.66 -10.35 -19.20
C LEU A 111 6.40 -9.06 -18.84
N LEU A 112 6.74 -8.84 -17.57
CA LEU A 112 7.52 -7.68 -17.14
C LEU A 112 8.93 -7.69 -17.76
N VAL A 113 9.60 -8.85 -17.79
CA VAL A 113 10.88 -8.99 -18.48
C VAL A 113 10.76 -8.67 -19.97
N GLN A 114 9.71 -9.14 -20.64
CA GLN A 114 9.48 -8.82 -22.04
C GLN A 114 9.29 -7.33 -22.25
N GLN A 115 8.48 -6.67 -21.42
CA GLN A 115 8.30 -5.22 -21.49
C GLN A 115 9.62 -4.47 -21.27
N LEU A 116 10.41 -4.84 -20.26
CA LEU A 116 11.74 -4.23 -20.05
C LEU A 116 12.68 -4.41 -21.27
N LYS A 117 12.66 -5.59 -21.91
CA LYS A 117 13.42 -5.86 -23.12
C LYS A 117 12.92 -5.06 -24.33
N GLU A 118 11.61 -4.87 -24.47
CA GLU A 118 11.02 -3.99 -25.49
C GLU A 118 11.49 -2.54 -25.31
N HIS A 119 11.75 -2.11 -24.06
CA HIS A 119 12.41 -0.85 -23.73
C HIS A 119 13.89 -0.75 -24.13
N GLY A 120 14.46 -1.82 -24.68
CA GLY A 120 15.86 -1.88 -25.11
C GLY A 120 16.83 -2.29 -23.99
N ILE A 121 16.32 -2.67 -22.82
CA ILE A 121 17.13 -3.02 -21.66
C ILE A 121 17.62 -4.46 -21.80
N THR A 122 18.93 -4.62 -21.88
CA THR A 122 19.60 -5.92 -22.01
C THR A 122 20.09 -6.46 -20.67
N SER A 123 20.31 -5.59 -19.68
CA SER A 123 20.79 -5.90 -18.32
C SER A 123 19.73 -6.44 -17.34
N VAL A 124 18.57 -6.88 -17.83
CA VAL A 124 17.49 -7.38 -16.97
C VAL A 124 17.91 -8.69 -16.30
N THR A 125 17.90 -8.70 -14.97
CA THR A 125 18.18 -9.89 -14.15
C THR A 125 16.94 -10.34 -13.40
N VAL A 126 16.82 -11.65 -13.16
CA VAL A 126 15.66 -12.22 -12.45
C VAL A 126 16.13 -13.17 -11.38
N LYS A 127 15.49 -13.13 -10.21
CA LYS A 127 15.70 -14.11 -9.17
C LYS A 127 14.38 -14.57 -8.56
N PHE A 128 14.33 -15.82 -8.17
CA PHE A 128 13.27 -16.33 -7.32
C PHE A 128 13.42 -15.74 -5.90
N SER A 129 12.32 -15.26 -5.29
CA SER A 129 12.33 -14.66 -3.94
C SER A 129 12.62 -15.66 -2.81
N GLY A 130 12.44 -16.95 -3.09
CA GLY A 130 12.47 -18.04 -2.09
C GLY A 130 11.08 -18.52 -1.68
N SER A 131 9.99 -17.85 -2.08
CA SER A 131 8.62 -18.22 -1.66
C SER A 131 7.67 -18.50 -2.83
N LYS A 132 6.92 -17.48 -3.27
CA LYS A 132 5.93 -17.55 -4.36
C LYS A 132 6.13 -16.44 -5.40
N GLY A 133 7.12 -15.58 -5.22
CA GLY A 133 7.37 -14.44 -6.09
C GLY A 133 8.74 -14.45 -6.76
N PHE A 134 8.93 -13.49 -7.65
CA PHE A 134 10.19 -13.22 -8.33
C PHE A 134 10.57 -11.76 -8.11
N HIS A 135 11.87 -11.48 -8.04
CA HIS A 135 12.35 -10.11 -8.16
C HIS A 135 12.97 -9.94 -9.55
N ILE A 136 12.63 -8.84 -10.22
CA ILE A 136 13.25 -8.42 -11.46
C ILE A 136 14.12 -7.21 -11.16
N GLY A 137 15.37 -7.25 -11.59
CA GLY A 137 16.37 -6.22 -11.32
C GLY A 137 16.87 -5.55 -12.59
N VAL A 138 16.94 -4.22 -12.59
CA VAL A 138 17.68 -3.41 -13.56
C VAL A 138 18.70 -2.56 -12.78
N PRO A 139 20.01 -2.73 -13.02
CA PRO A 139 21.05 -1.98 -12.31
C PRO A 139 20.94 -0.47 -12.47
N PHE A 140 21.36 0.29 -11.46
CA PHE A 140 21.42 1.76 -11.55
C PHE A 140 22.23 2.24 -12.77
N GLU A 141 23.30 1.53 -13.09
CA GLU A 141 24.20 1.83 -14.20
C GLU A 141 23.51 1.74 -15.58
N ALA A 142 22.35 1.09 -15.67
CA ALA A 142 21.57 1.05 -16.91
C ALA A 142 20.91 2.40 -17.22
N PHE A 143 20.72 3.26 -16.22
CA PHE A 143 20.09 4.57 -16.38
C PHE A 143 21.13 5.64 -16.71
N SER A 144 20.76 6.64 -17.52
CA SER A 144 21.60 7.83 -17.69
C SER A 144 21.79 8.56 -16.36
N LYS A 145 22.96 9.18 -16.14
CA LYS A 145 23.26 9.96 -14.92
C LYS A 145 22.26 11.08 -14.64
N SER A 146 21.64 11.61 -15.69
CA SER A 146 20.58 12.60 -15.61
C SER A 146 19.56 12.40 -16.71
N ILE A 147 18.30 12.75 -16.43
CA ILE A 147 17.21 12.68 -17.40
C ILE A 147 16.41 14.00 -17.41
N PRO A 148 15.80 14.36 -18.56
CA PRO A 148 14.89 15.50 -18.60
C PRO A 148 13.56 15.14 -17.93
N ILE A 149 13.15 15.93 -16.94
CA ILE A 149 11.83 15.85 -16.31
C ILE A 149 11.22 17.25 -16.38
N GLN A 150 10.07 17.37 -17.05
CA GLN A 150 9.35 18.65 -17.20
C GLN A 150 10.24 19.79 -17.75
N GLY A 151 11.12 19.47 -18.70
CA GLY A 151 12.05 20.44 -19.31
C GLY A 151 13.29 20.76 -18.47
N LYS A 152 13.46 20.17 -17.28
CA LYS A 152 14.65 20.32 -16.44
C LYS A 152 15.48 19.04 -16.41
N LEU A 153 16.78 19.16 -16.67
CA LEU A 153 17.72 18.07 -16.49
C LEU A 153 17.89 17.78 -14.98
N THR A 154 17.59 16.55 -14.57
CA THR A 154 17.60 16.12 -13.16
C THR A 154 18.51 14.92 -12.98
N GLU A 155 19.34 14.92 -11.94
CA GLU A 155 20.22 13.78 -11.60
C GLU A 155 19.39 12.55 -11.21
N THR A 156 19.65 11.41 -11.87
CA THR A 156 18.84 10.20 -11.73
C THR A 156 18.94 9.60 -10.33
N ARG A 157 20.10 9.69 -9.67
CA ARG A 157 20.29 9.23 -8.28
C ARG A 157 19.35 9.94 -7.28
N LEU A 158 18.89 11.15 -7.58
CA LEU A 158 18.00 11.93 -6.71
C LEU A 158 16.52 11.57 -6.90
N LEU A 159 16.20 10.71 -7.87
CA LEU A 159 14.83 10.36 -8.20
C LEU A 159 14.27 9.22 -7.36
N PHE A 160 14.99 8.68 -6.39
CA PHE A 160 14.45 7.68 -5.48
C PHE A 160 13.58 8.34 -4.39
N PRO A 161 12.42 7.76 -4.00
CA PRO A 161 11.79 6.54 -4.53
C PRO A 161 10.87 6.77 -5.74
N GLU A 162 10.72 8.01 -6.20
CA GLU A 162 9.72 8.39 -7.20
C GLU A 162 9.90 7.68 -8.56
N ALA A 163 11.14 7.59 -9.06
CA ALA A 163 11.45 6.93 -10.33
C ALA A 163 11.03 5.45 -10.34
N PRO A 164 11.50 4.59 -9.41
CA PRO A 164 11.06 3.20 -9.40
C PRO A 164 9.55 3.05 -9.18
N ARG A 165 8.88 3.94 -8.43
CA ARG A 165 7.41 3.93 -8.29
C ARG A 165 6.70 4.20 -9.60
N ARG A 166 7.11 5.25 -10.32
CA ARG A 166 6.55 5.58 -11.63
C ARG A 166 6.78 4.47 -12.64
N ILE A 167 7.99 3.91 -12.67
CA ILE A 167 8.33 2.78 -13.53
C ILE A 167 7.43 1.59 -13.22
N SER A 168 7.23 1.26 -11.94
CA SER A 168 6.38 0.13 -11.53
C SER A 168 4.93 0.32 -11.96
N LEU A 169 4.36 1.51 -11.75
CA LEU A 169 2.99 1.85 -12.19
C LEU A 169 2.85 1.81 -13.71
N TYR A 170 3.81 2.40 -14.42
CA TYR A 170 3.84 2.40 -15.88
C TYR A 170 3.90 0.97 -16.43
N LEU A 171 4.81 0.13 -15.91
CA LEU A 171 4.95 -1.26 -16.34
C LEU A 171 3.71 -2.10 -16.01
N LYS A 172 3.09 -1.87 -14.84
CA LYS A 172 1.84 -2.52 -14.44
C LYS A 172 0.74 -2.29 -15.47
N ASP A 173 0.48 -1.04 -15.85
CA ASP A 173 -0.55 -0.70 -16.84
C ASP A 173 -0.23 -1.27 -18.23
N LYS A 174 1.05 -1.33 -18.60
CA LYS A 174 1.47 -1.93 -19.88
C LYS A 174 1.25 -3.45 -19.95
N ILE A 175 1.55 -4.18 -18.87
CA ILE A 175 1.37 -5.64 -18.86
C ILE A 175 -0.08 -6.06 -18.69
N GLU A 176 -0.92 -5.25 -18.03
CA GLU A 176 -2.29 -5.61 -17.68
C GLU A 176 -3.16 -6.10 -18.85
N PRO A 177 -3.24 -5.39 -20.00
CA PRO A 177 -4.01 -5.88 -21.15
C PRO A 177 -3.42 -7.17 -21.75
N ILE A 178 -2.09 -7.34 -21.70
CA ILE A 178 -1.40 -8.53 -22.21
C ILE A 178 -1.68 -9.73 -21.31
N LEU A 179 -1.58 -9.55 -20.00
CA LEU A 179 -1.89 -10.54 -18.98
C LEU A 179 -3.33 -11.02 -19.12
N LEU A 180 -4.29 -10.10 -19.25
CA LEU A 180 -5.69 -10.46 -19.45
C LEU A 180 -5.88 -11.32 -20.70
N LYS A 181 -5.28 -10.90 -21.82
CA LYS A 181 -5.36 -11.64 -23.09
C LYS A 181 -4.80 -13.06 -22.92
N GLU A 182 -3.70 -13.23 -22.19
CA GLU A 182 -3.09 -14.53 -21.95
C GLU A 182 -3.94 -15.43 -21.06
N LEU A 183 -4.51 -14.87 -19.98
CA LEU A 183 -5.42 -15.61 -19.08
C LEU A 183 -6.67 -16.09 -19.83
N LEU A 184 -7.24 -15.26 -20.68
CA LEU A 184 -8.45 -15.58 -21.45
C LEU A 184 -8.24 -16.60 -22.57
N LYS A 185 -7.01 -16.97 -22.91
CA LYS A 185 -6.76 -18.05 -23.89
C LYS A 185 -7.22 -19.41 -23.38
N ASN A 186 -7.03 -19.66 -22.08
CA ASN A 186 -7.23 -20.97 -21.47
C ASN A 186 -8.30 -20.96 -20.37
N MET A 187 -8.87 -19.79 -20.05
CA MET A 187 -9.83 -19.62 -18.96
C MET A 187 -10.93 -18.63 -19.32
N THR A 188 -12.13 -18.87 -18.82
CA THR A 188 -13.25 -17.93 -18.81
C THR A 188 -13.12 -16.93 -17.67
N LYS A 189 -13.81 -15.77 -17.76
CA LYS A 189 -13.83 -14.77 -16.68
C LYS A 189 -14.29 -15.34 -15.35
N LYS A 190 -15.28 -16.24 -15.39
CA LYS A 190 -15.81 -16.94 -14.21
C LYS A 190 -14.75 -17.83 -13.57
N GLU A 191 -13.97 -18.56 -14.37
CA GLU A 191 -12.85 -19.39 -13.87
C GLU A 191 -11.74 -18.53 -13.26
N ILE A 192 -11.43 -17.37 -13.85
CA ILE A 192 -10.49 -16.40 -13.27
C ILE A 192 -11.01 -15.91 -11.90
N GLY A 193 -12.29 -15.55 -11.79
CA GLY A 193 -12.92 -15.15 -10.53
C GLY A 193 -12.85 -16.23 -9.44
N ILE A 194 -13.18 -17.47 -9.80
CA ILE A 194 -13.11 -18.62 -8.87
C ILE A 194 -11.67 -18.87 -8.42
N MET A 195 -10.72 -18.94 -9.36
CA MET A 195 -9.32 -19.20 -9.02
C MET A 195 -8.71 -18.09 -8.17
N THR A 196 -9.10 -16.85 -8.41
CA THR A 196 -8.54 -15.69 -7.70
C THR A 196 -9.25 -15.42 -6.38
N SER A 197 -10.36 -16.12 -6.10
CA SER A 197 -11.27 -15.84 -4.98
C SER A 197 -11.81 -14.40 -4.99
N GLN A 198 -12.02 -13.84 -6.18
CA GLN A 198 -12.52 -12.48 -6.38
C GLN A 198 -13.83 -12.52 -7.20
N PRO A 199 -14.83 -11.67 -6.87
CA PRO A 199 -16.04 -11.58 -7.67
C PRO A 199 -15.73 -11.10 -9.10
N GLU A 200 -16.37 -11.70 -10.11
CA GLU A 200 -16.21 -11.28 -11.51
C GLU A 200 -16.53 -9.78 -11.69
N SER A 201 -17.53 -9.26 -10.98
CA SER A 201 -17.91 -7.84 -10.99
C SER A 201 -16.84 -6.90 -10.44
N GLU A 202 -15.89 -7.39 -9.63
CA GLU A 202 -14.78 -6.60 -9.10
C GLU A 202 -13.53 -6.69 -9.98
N LEU A 203 -13.32 -7.84 -10.62
CA LEU A 203 -12.25 -8.08 -11.58
C LEU A 203 -12.50 -7.40 -12.92
N PHE A 204 -13.75 -7.32 -13.36
CA PHE A 204 -14.14 -6.77 -14.65
C PHE A 204 -15.08 -5.59 -14.42
N LYS A 205 -14.52 -4.39 -14.52
CA LYS A 205 -15.25 -3.14 -14.31
C LYS A 205 -15.48 -2.45 -15.64
N THR A 206 -16.69 -1.94 -15.83
CA THR A 206 -17.04 -1.21 -17.04
C THR A 206 -16.82 0.28 -16.83
N TYR A 207 -16.14 0.95 -17.75
CA TYR A 207 -15.84 2.39 -17.72
C TYR A 207 -16.37 3.09 -18.96
N CYS A 208 -16.78 4.34 -18.81
CA CYS A 208 -17.23 5.15 -19.92
C CYS A 208 -16.05 5.62 -20.79
N LYS A 209 -16.04 5.28 -22.09
CA LYS A 209 -14.97 5.68 -23.03
C LYS A 209 -14.77 7.20 -23.14
N LYS A 210 -15.82 7.99 -22.90
CA LYS A 210 -15.76 9.46 -23.02
C LYS A 210 -15.22 10.16 -21.78
N CYS A 211 -15.56 9.68 -20.58
CA CYS A 211 -15.26 10.42 -19.34
C CYS A 211 -14.56 9.60 -18.25
N GLY A 212 -14.27 8.33 -18.49
CA GLY A 212 -13.59 7.43 -17.55
C GLY A 212 -14.42 7.04 -16.33
N ALA A 213 -15.69 7.45 -16.24
CA ALA A 213 -16.52 7.13 -15.08
C ALA A 213 -16.90 5.63 -15.07
N GLU A 214 -16.74 4.99 -13.91
CA GLU A 214 -17.16 3.60 -13.66
C GLU A 214 -18.68 3.46 -13.83
N SER A 215 -19.11 2.54 -14.69
CA SER A 215 -20.49 2.18 -14.92
C SER A 215 -20.96 1.25 -13.82
N LYS A 216 -21.68 1.79 -12.85
CA LYS A 216 -22.50 0.97 -11.94
C LYS A 216 -23.80 0.68 -12.66
N GLU A 217 -24.10 -0.58 -12.95
CA GLU A 217 -25.41 -0.96 -13.51
C GLU A 217 -26.52 -0.32 -12.67
N ARG A 218 -27.22 0.66 -13.25
CA ARG A 218 -28.42 1.23 -12.65
C ARG A 218 -29.60 0.72 -13.46
N SER A 219 -30.14 -0.41 -13.02
CA SER A 219 -31.49 -0.81 -13.40
C SER A 219 -32.47 0.13 -12.70
N LYS A 220 -33.27 0.86 -13.47
CA LYS A 220 -34.44 1.55 -12.91
C LYS A 220 -35.64 0.64 -13.09
N GLN A 221 -36.29 0.32 -11.98
CA GLN A 221 -37.55 -0.42 -11.98
C GLN A 221 -38.68 0.59 -12.13
N TYR A 222 -39.58 0.36 -13.09
CA TYR A 222 -40.79 1.14 -13.27
C TYR A 222 -41.99 0.21 -13.16
N PHE A 223 -43.10 0.78 -12.71
CA PHE A 223 -44.40 0.16 -12.85
C PHE A 223 -45.12 0.80 -14.06
N VAL A 224 -45.73 -0.02 -14.92
CA VAL A 224 -46.50 0.43 -16.10
C VAL A 224 -47.94 -0.09 -16.01
N CYS A 225 -48.96 0.78 -16.07
CA CYS A 225 -50.37 0.31 -16.13
C CYS A 225 -50.60 -0.37 -17.49
N PRO A 226 -51.06 -1.64 -17.54
CA PRO A 226 -51.36 -2.32 -18.80
C PRO A 226 -52.47 -1.62 -19.60
N SER A 227 -53.43 -1.01 -18.91
CA SER A 227 -54.58 -0.35 -19.56
C SER A 227 -54.31 1.07 -20.06
N CYS A 228 -53.56 1.89 -19.32
CA CYS A 228 -53.39 3.31 -19.65
C CYS A 228 -51.92 3.75 -19.82
N GLN A 229 -50.97 2.80 -19.76
CA GLN A 229 -49.53 3.00 -19.97
C GLN A 229 -48.83 4.02 -19.04
N GLU A 230 -49.50 4.46 -17.98
CA GLU A 230 -48.92 5.37 -16.99
C GLU A 230 -47.69 4.73 -16.33
N LYS A 231 -46.63 5.52 -16.10
CA LYS A 231 -45.34 5.05 -15.56
C LYS A 231 -45.07 5.65 -14.19
N VAL A 232 -44.80 4.79 -13.20
CA VAL A 232 -44.47 5.22 -11.83
C VAL A 232 -43.10 4.66 -11.43
N GLU A 233 -42.21 5.54 -10.96
CA GLU A 233 -40.88 5.20 -10.43
C GLU A 233 -40.96 5.02 -8.90
N GLU A 234 -41.29 3.81 -8.45
CA GLU A 234 -41.40 3.46 -7.02
C GLU A 234 -40.79 2.09 -6.70
N ASN A 235 -40.17 1.97 -5.52
CA ASN A 235 -39.59 0.72 -5.01
C ASN A 235 -40.60 -0.14 -4.22
N ASN A 236 -41.85 -0.22 -4.72
CA ASN A 236 -42.90 -1.02 -4.09
C ASN A 236 -42.91 -2.46 -4.65
N VAL A 237 -43.54 -3.40 -3.92
CA VAL A 237 -43.67 -4.81 -4.35
C VAL A 237 -44.69 -4.92 -5.48
N TYR A 238 -45.75 -4.13 -5.42
CA TYR A 238 -46.75 -3.93 -6.46
C TYR A 238 -47.17 -2.45 -6.44
N ASN A 239 -47.77 -1.96 -7.53
CA ASN A 239 -48.30 -0.60 -7.57
C ASN A 239 -49.67 -0.58 -8.24
N LEU A 240 -50.58 0.27 -7.75
CA LEU A 240 -51.84 0.55 -8.40
C LEU A 240 -51.68 1.84 -9.19
N CYS A 241 -52.15 1.83 -10.43
CA CYS A 241 -52.06 3.03 -11.24
C CYS A 241 -52.90 4.16 -10.64
N PRO A 242 -52.34 5.38 -10.52
CA PRO A 242 -53.07 6.52 -9.97
C PRO A 242 -54.28 6.93 -10.84
N LYS A 243 -54.30 6.58 -12.14
CA LYS A 243 -55.40 6.86 -13.06
C LYS A 243 -56.39 5.70 -13.17
N CYS A 244 -55.88 4.52 -13.54
CA CYS A 244 -56.70 3.37 -13.91
C CYS A 244 -57.08 2.51 -12.69
N LYS A 245 -56.46 2.72 -11.52
CA LYS A 245 -56.53 1.89 -10.30
C LYS A 245 -56.23 0.40 -10.52
N GLN A 246 -55.74 0.01 -11.70
CA GLN A 246 -55.32 -1.36 -11.98
C GLN A 246 -53.90 -1.63 -11.49
N ILE A 247 -53.61 -2.91 -11.28
CA ILE A 247 -52.28 -3.40 -10.94
C ILE A 247 -51.33 -3.13 -12.11
N MET A 248 -50.21 -2.49 -11.81
CA MET A 248 -49.19 -2.14 -12.79
C MET A 248 -48.16 -3.27 -12.92
N GLU A 249 -47.65 -3.48 -14.13
CA GLU A 249 -46.58 -4.43 -14.42
C GLU A 249 -45.21 -3.82 -14.11
N LYS A 250 -44.35 -4.61 -13.47
CA LYS A 250 -43.00 -4.19 -13.13
C LYS A 250 -42.06 -4.43 -14.31
N ILE A 251 -41.57 -3.37 -14.91
CA ILE A 251 -40.54 -3.42 -15.96
C ILE A 251 -39.20 -2.94 -15.40
N THR A 252 -38.12 -3.55 -15.88
CA THR A 252 -36.76 -3.12 -15.56
C THR A 252 -36.14 -2.51 -16.79
N ILE A 253 -35.83 -1.21 -16.75
CA ILE A 253 -35.13 -0.53 -17.85
C ILE A 253 -33.66 -0.34 -17.45
N SER A 254 -32.76 -1.02 -18.15
CA SER A 254 -31.32 -0.76 -18.08
C SER A 254 -31.00 0.52 -18.85
N LYS A 255 -30.54 1.58 -18.17
CA LYS A 255 -30.02 2.75 -18.88
C LYS A 255 -28.56 2.48 -19.29
N HIS A 256 -28.33 2.20 -20.57
CA HIS A 256 -26.98 2.16 -21.17
C HIS A 256 -26.39 3.56 -21.42
N LYS A 257 -26.55 4.50 -20.48
CA LYS A 257 -25.96 5.85 -20.57
C LYS A 257 -25.15 6.15 -19.34
N CYS A 258 -23.94 6.68 -19.53
CA CYS A 258 -23.04 7.06 -18.46
C CYS A 258 -23.70 8.12 -17.57
N TYR A 259 -23.69 7.91 -16.26
CA TYR A 259 -24.31 8.85 -15.31
C TYR A 259 -23.67 10.25 -15.31
N LYS A 260 -22.39 10.36 -15.72
CA LYS A 260 -21.62 11.60 -15.69
C LYS A 260 -21.74 12.41 -16.97
N CYS A 261 -21.64 11.78 -18.13
CA CYS A 261 -21.59 12.48 -19.43
C CYS A 261 -22.63 12.00 -20.45
N SER A 262 -23.56 11.13 -20.04
CA SER A 262 -24.62 10.55 -20.88
C SER A 262 -24.16 9.75 -22.11
N ASN A 263 -22.85 9.50 -22.23
CA ASN A 263 -22.28 8.70 -23.30
C ASN A 263 -22.76 7.24 -23.23
N THR A 264 -22.94 6.61 -24.38
CA THR A 264 -23.44 5.23 -24.51
C THR A 264 -22.33 4.21 -24.74
N THR A 265 -21.11 4.66 -25.05
CA THR A 265 -19.98 3.77 -25.28
C THR A 265 -19.20 3.53 -23.99
N PHE A 266 -19.01 2.25 -23.69
CA PHE A 266 -18.29 1.77 -22.54
C PHE A 266 -17.17 0.81 -22.99
N GLU A 267 -16.17 0.66 -22.13
CA GLU A 267 -15.13 -0.34 -22.24
C GLU A 267 -15.05 -1.11 -20.93
N GLU A 268 -14.88 -2.41 -21.02
CA GLU A 268 -14.58 -3.21 -19.84
C GLU A 268 -13.07 -3.18 -19.62
N LYS A 269 -12.66 -2.93 -18.39
CA LYS A 269 -11.28 -3.05 -17.96
C LYS A 269 -11.19 -4.16 -16.93
N PHE A 270 -10.19 -5.00 -17.11
CA PHE A 270 -9.71 -5.88 -16.07
C PHE A 270 -9.11 -5.02 -14.95
N ASN A 271 -9.21 -5.48 -13.71
CA ASN A 271 -8.61 -4.86 -12.56
C ASN A 271 -7.55 -5.81 -12.00
N SER A 272 -6.35 -5.72 -12.59
CA SER A 272 -5.23 -6.59 -12.23
C SER A 272 -4.86 -6.45 -10.76
N SER A 273 -5.04 -5.28 -10.12
CA SER A 273 -4.65 -5.01 -8.73
C SER A 273 -5.22 -5.98 -7.68
N LEU A 274 -6.32 -6.66 -7.99
CA LEU A 274 -6.95 -7.65 -7.10
C LEU A 274 -6.23 -9.02 -7.12
N ILE A 275 -5.37 -9.24 -8.12
CA ILE A 275 -4.68 -10.51 -8.40
C ILE A 275 -3.16 -10.32 -8.45
N LEU A 276 -2.74 -9.18 -9.01
CA LEU A 276 -1.38 -8.71 -9.20
C LEU A 276 -1.06 -7.68 -8.12
N ASP A 277 -0.17 -8.03 -7.20
CA ASP A 277 0.53 -7.06 -6.37
C ASP A 277 1.98 -6.99 -6.86
N ILE A 278 2.28 -5.95 -7.64
CA ILE A 278 3.67 -5.53 -7.84
C ILE A 278 3.94 -4.62 -6.66
N ASP A 279 4.63 -5.13 -5.64
CA ASP A 279 4.69 -4.46 -4.36
C ASP A 279 5.50 -3.16 -4.49
N THR A 280 4.78 -2.05 -4.59
CA THR A 280 5.36 -0.70 -4.64
C THR A 280 5.90 -0.26 -3.27
N ILE A 281 5.65 -1.00 -2.19
CA ILE A 281 6.16 -0.76 -0.84
C ILE A 281 7.67 -1.04 -0.76
N LEU A 282 8.20 -1.92 -1.63
CA LEU A 282 9.66 -2.07 -1.79
C LEU A 282 10.35 -0.78 -2.20
N ILE A 283 9.57 0.18 -2.69
CA ILE A 283 10.05 1.46 -3.17
C ILE A 283 9.84 2.53 -2.08
N SER A 284 10.31 2.22 -0.89
CA SER A 284 10.40 3.14 0.25
C SER A 284 11.86 3.35 0.65
N SER A 285 12.19 4.52 1.19
CA SER A 285 13.57 4.83 1.59
C SER A 285 14.10 3.77 2.57
N ARG A 286 15.30 3.28 2.28
CA ARG A 286 16.00 2.21 3.00
C ARG A 286 15.20 0.91 3.07
N HIS A 287 14.36 0.63 2.07
CA HIS A 287 13.76 -0.68 1.94
C HIS A 287 14.82 -1.73 1.61
N LEU A 288 14.63 -2.96 2.09
CA LEU A 288 15.55 -4.07 1.87
C LEU A 288 14.82 -5.23 1.19
N TYR A 289 15.45 -5.82 0.19
CA TYR A 289 15.01 -7.07 -0.40
C TYR A 289 15.97 -8.19 -0.02
N ARG A 290 15.49 -9.44 -0.01
CA ARG A 290 16.32 -10.62 0.31
C ARG A 290 17.51 -10.71 -0.62
N ALA A 291 18.73 -10.86 -0.11
CA ALA A 291 19.92 -10.99 -0.94
C ALA A 291 19.83 -12.24 -1.85
N PRO A 292 20.39 -12.21 -3.08
CA PRO A 292 20.54 -13.41 -3.89
C PRO A 292 21.31 -14.48 -3.11
N TYR A 293 20.92 -15.73 -3.31
CA TYR A 293 21.43 -16.93 -2.65
C TYR A 293 21.19 -17.01 -1.13
N SER A 294 20.39 -16.11 -0.57
CA SER A 294 19.94 -16.19 0.80
C SER A 294 18.73 -17.13 0.96
N LEU A 295 18.62 -17.81 2.10
CA LEU A 295 17.52 -18.72 2.38
C LEU A 295 16.24 -17.96 2.74
N HIS A 296 15.10 -18.58 2.50
CA HIS A 296 13.80 -18.13 2.96
C HIS A 296 13.34 -18.96 4.16
N GLU A 297 13.07 -18.28 5.27
CA GLU A 297 12.89 -18.90 6.59
C GLU A 297 11.68 -19.85 6.69
N LYS A 298 10.62 -19.61 5.91
CA LYS A 298 9.40 -20.43 5.93
C LYS A 298 9.45 -21.61 4.96
N SER A 299 9.97 -21.40 3.76
CA SER A 299 9.98 -22.43 2.69
C SER A 299 11.24 -23.28 2.71
N GLY A 300 12.34 -22.74 3.24
CA GLY A 300 13.67 -23.34 3.17
C GLY A 300 14.33 -23.33 1.81
N LEU A 301 13.71 -22.67 0.83
CA LEU A 301 14.27 -22.48 -0.49
C LEU A 301 15.22 -21.29 -0.50
N CYS A 302 16.16 -21.34 -1.44
CA CYS A 302 17.16 -20.31 -1.67
C CYS A 302 16.67 -19.29 -2.70
N SER A 303 16.99 -18.00 -2.50
CA SER A 303 16.68 -16.94 -3.46
C SER A 303 17.64 -17.00 -4.65
N ILE A 304 17.38 -17.88 -5.62
CA ILE A 304 18.31 -18.12 -6.73
C ILE A 304 18.09 -17.18 -7.91
N VAL A 305 19.19 -16.72 -8.50
CA VAL A 305 19.20 -15.97 -9.76
C VAL A 305 19.04 -16.95 -10.91
N ILE A 306 18.14 -16.66 -11.85
CA ILE A 306 17.81 -17.53 -12.98
C ILE A 306 17.89 -16.75 -14.30
N PRO A 307 18.18 -17.42 -15.43
CA PRO A 307 18.09 -16.78 -16.73
C PRO A 307 16.64 -16.36 -17.04
N PRO A 308 16.39 -15.13 -17.55
CA PRO A 308 15.02 -14.62 -17.74
C PRO A 308 14.13 -15.48 -18.67
N GLU A 309 14.73 -16.20 -19.61
CA GLU A 309 14.04 -17.13 -20.51
C GLU A 309 13.52 -18.39 -19.82
N THR A 310 14.03 -18.72 -18.62
CA THR A 310 13.64 -19.94 -17.88
C THR A 310 12.48 -19.74 -16.92
N ILE A 311 11.99 -18.51 -16.73
CA ILE A 311 10.98 -18.14 -15.72
C ILE A 311 9.74 -19.05 -15.77
N LEU A 312 9.18 -19.30 -16.96
CA LEU A 312 7.96 -20.08 -17.13
C LEU A 312 8.14 -21.57 -16.75
N ASN A 313 9.35 -22.09 -17.00
CA ASN A 313 9.72 -23.49 -16.76
C ASN A 313 10.35 -23.72 -15.38
N PHE A 314 10.58 -22.65 -14.62
CA PHE A 314 11.24 -22.70 -13.33
C PHE A 314 10.45 -23.54 -12.32
N LYS A 315 11.15 -24.46 -11.63
CA LYS A 315 10.60 -25.34 -10.61
C LYS A 315 11.16 -24.98 -9.24
N LYS A 316 10.35 -25.08 -8.19
CA LYS A 316 10.78 -24.68 -6.84
C LYS A 316 11.86 -25.60 -6.28
N GLU A 317 11.89 -26.83 -6.77
CA GLU A 317 12.89 -27.85 -6.46
C GLU A 317 14.30 -27.40 -6.87
N ASP A 318 14.42 -26.59 -7.94
CA ASP A 318 15.69 -26.02 -8.40
C ASP A 318 16.29 -25.03 -7.37
N ALA A 319 15.45 -24.47 -6.49
CA ALA A 319 15.85 -23.58 -5.41
C ALA A 319 16.21 -24.29 -4.10
N MET A 320 16.22 -25.62 -4.06
CA MET A 320 16.65 -26.35 -2.87
C MET A 320 18.14 -26.07 -2.56
N PRO A 321 18.53 -25.82 -1.30
CA PRO A 321 19.92 -25.48 -0.95
C PRO A 321 20.98 -26.48 -1.46
N SER A 322 20.60 -27.75 -1.59
CA SER A 322 21.45 -28.82 -2.15
C SER A 322 21.64 -28.76 -3.66
N ALA A 323 20.71 -28.13 -4.40
CA ALA A 323 20.73 -28.02 -5.86
C ALA A 323 21.31 -26.69 -6.36
N VAL A 324 21.33 -25.66 -5.51
CA VAL A 324 21.77 -24.31 -5.90
C VAL A 324 23.25 -24.27 -6.26
N ILE A 325 23.56 -23.63 -7.39
CA ILE A 325 24.93 -23.27 -7.80
C ILE A 325 24.97 -21.77 -8.15
N PRO A 326 25.66 -20.93 -7.35
CA PRO A 326 25.72 -19.47 -7.56
C PRO A 326 26.56 -19.03 -8.77
N LYS A 327 26.10 -19.31 -10.00
CA LYS A 327 26.80 -18.93 -11.24
C LYS A 327 26.40 -17.56 -11.79
N LEU A 328 25.19 -17.10 -11.47
CA LEU A 328 24.61 -15.88 -12.03
C LEU A 328 24.64 -14.76 -11.00
N LYS A 329 24.68 -13.51 -11.47
CA LYS A 329 24.63 -12.33 -10.60
C LYS A 329 23.29 -11.64 -10.79
N PHE A 330 22.65 -11.28 -9.68
CA PHE A 330 21.51 -10.38 -9.71
C PHE A 330 22.04 -8.95 -9.76
N LEU A 331 21.42 -8.10 -10.58
CA LEU A 331 21.89 -6.73 -10.86
C LEU A 331 23.34 -6.72 -11.37
N ASP A 332 23.60 -7.45 -12.47
CA ASP A 332 24.94 -7.62 -13.02
C ASP A 332 25.44 -6.38 -13.79
N ILE A 333 26.23 -5.56 -13.12
CA ILE A 333 26.78 -4.31 -13.65
C ILE A 333 27.74 -4.56 -14.83
N ILE A 334 28.42 -5.71 -14.88
CA ILE A 334 29.47 -5.99 -15.89
C ILE A 334 28.88 -5.98 -17.30
N ASN A 335 27.66 -6.47 -17.46
CA ASN A 335 26.98 -6.58 -18.75
C ASN A 335 26.00 -5.42 -19.00
N THR A 336 26.03 -4.38 -18.16
CA THR A 336 25.09 -3.25 -18.22
C THR A 336 25.61 -2.14 -19.11
N LYS A 337 24.73 -1.58 -19.96
CA LYS A 337 25.06 -0.46 -20.84
C LYS A 337 24.49 0.84 -20.30
N GLU A 338 25.34 1.85 -20.10
CA GLU A 338 24.90 3.16 -19.62
C GLU A 338 23.85 3.77 -20.56
N GLY A 339 22.70 4.14 -20.00
CA GLY A 339 21.61 4.79 -20.71
C GLY A 339 20.61 3.86 -21.40
N GLU A 340 20.77 2.54 -21.36
CA GLU A 340 19.81 1.61 -21.98
C GLU A 340 18.40 1.67 -21.34
N ALA A 341 18.31 2.05 -20.07
CA ALA A 341 17.04 2.20 -19.33
C ALA A 341 16.48 3.64 -19.37
N SER A 342 17.11 4.58 -20.07
CA SER A 342 16.68 5.99 -20.10
C SER A 342 15.31 6.17 -20.74
N ARG A 343 15.00 5.38 -21.77
CA ARG A 343 13.68 5.40 -22.41
C ARG A 343 12.57 4.99 -21.44
N LEU A 344 12.79 3.92 -20.65
CA LEU A 344 11.85 3.43 -19.65
C LEU A 344 11.51 4.50 -18.62
N ILE A 345 12.52 5.14 -18.02
CA ILE A 345 12.29 6.13 -16.97
C ILE A 345 11.63 7.40 -17.52
N ILE A 346 12.00 7.87 -18.72
CA ILE A 346 11.36 9.05 -19.34
C ILE A 346 9.88 8.76 -19.63
N GLU A 347 9.57 7.64 -20.29
CA GLU A 347 8.19 7.25 -20.59
C GLU A 347 7.37 7.06 -19.29
N ALA A 348 7.98 6.52 -18.23
CA ALA A 348 7.31 6.38 -16.93
C ALA A 348 7.02 7.73 -16.25
N PHE A 349 7.87 8.76 -16.44
CA PHE A 349 7.61 10.10 -15.90
C PHE A 349 6.56 10.87 -16.71
N ASP A 350 6.49 10.65 -18.02
CA ASP A 350 5.48 11.24 -18.91
C ASP A 350 4.13 10.53 -18.82
N TYR A 351 4.12 9.28 -18.34
CA TYR A 351 2.92 8.49 -18.13
C TYR A 351 2.02 9.11 -17.05
N LYS A 352 0.75 9.34 -17.43
CA LYS A 352 -0.29 9.85 -16.52
C LYS A 352 -1.17 8.68 -16.07
N PRO A 353 -1.04 8.21 -14.81
CA PRO A 353 -1.87 7.13 -14.31
C PRO A 353 -3.36 7.50 -14.36
N ILE A 354 -4.22 6.52 -14.57
CA ILE A 354 -5.68 6.66 -14.53
C ILE A 354 -6.06 7.11 -13.09
N MET A 355 -7.09 7.96 -12.93
CA MET A 355 -7.45 8.61 -11.65
C MET A 355 -7.50 7.68 -10.42
N GLN A 356 -7.81 6.38 -10.58
CA GLN A 356 -7.76 5.40 -9.48
C GLN A 356 -6.34 5.05 -9.03
N ASP A 357 -5.41 4.82 -9.96
CA ASP A 357 -3.99 4.59 -9.63
C ASP A 357 -3.29 5.88 -9.20
N ALA A 358 -3.76 7.04 -9.65
CA ALA A 358 -3.31 8.34 -9.14
C ALA A 358 -3.72 8.55 -7.67
N ASP A 359 -4.92 8.07 -7.27
CA ASP A 359 -5.39 8.06 -5.88
C ASP A 359 -4.65 7.02 -5.01
N GLU A 360 -4.18 5.90 -5.58
CA GLU A 360 -3.33 4.93 -4.88
C GLU A 360 -1.86 5.39 -4.76
N ALA A 361 -1.30 5.94 -5.83
CA ALA A 361 0.02 6.57 -5.83
C ALA A 361 0.06 7.78 -4.88
N SER A 362 -1.01 8.60 -4.84
CA SER A 362 -1.13 9.70 -3.86
C SER A 362 -1.38 9.18 -2.44
N LYS A 363 -2.03 8.03 -2.23
CA LYS A 363 -2.10 7.37 -0.91
C LYS A 363 -0.74 6.83 -0.44
N LEU A 364 0.12 6.40 -1.36
CA LEU A 364 1.49 5.94 -1.10
C LEU A 364 2.47 7.11 -0.87
N ILE A 365 2.19 8.27 -1.46
CA ILE A 365 2.76 9.57 -1.10
C ILE A 365 1.93 10.14 0.05
N LYS A 366 2.03 9.57 1.24
CA LYS A 366 1.46 10.25 2.42
C LYS A 366 2.29 11.49 2.75
N GLU A 367 2.12 12.55 1.98
CA GLU A 367 2.01 13.86 2.59
C GLU A 367 0.84 13.75 3.56
N TYR A 368 1.11 13.98 4.83
CA TYR A 368 0.08 13.95 5.84
C TYR A 368 -0.97 15.03 5.52
N GLU A 369 -2.16 14.63 5.05
CA GLU A 369 -3.25 15.58 4.81
C GLU A 369 -3.74 16.15 6.13
N ILE A 370 -3.60 17.46 6.30
CA ILE A 370 -4.09 18.18 7.47
C ILE A 370 -5.62 18.34 7.33
N PRO A 371 -6.40 18.08 8.37
CA PRO A 371 -7.84 18.38 8.37
C PRO A 371 -8.10 19.85 7.99
N GLY A 372 -9.12 20.11 7.15
CA GLY A 372 -9.50 21.48 6.77
C GLY A 372 -10.01 22.33 7.95
N GLU A 373 -10.46 21.68 9.02
CA GLU A 373 -10.83 22.31 10.29
C GLU A 373 -10.04 21.69 11.44
N ALA A 374 -9.62 22.52 12.40
CA ALA A 374 -8.85 22.06 13.55
C ALA A 374 -9.65 21.06 14.39
N ILE A 375 -9.08 19.88 14.64
CA ILE A 375 -9.72 18.84 15.44
C ILE A 375 -9.93 19.38 16.87
N PRO A 376 -11.15 19.32 17.43
CA PRO A 376 -11.43 19.81 18.78
C PRO A 376 -10.59 19.10 19.85
N ILE A 377 -10.20 19.82 20.90
CA ILE A 377 -9.42 19.27 22.03
C ILE A 377 -10.12 18.07 22.69
N SER A 378 -11.46 18.05 22.72
CA SER A 378 -12.25 16.91 23.24
C SER A 378 -11.99 15.59 22.50
N MET A 379 -11.49 15.67 21.27
CA MET A 379 -11.15 14.51 20.43
C MET A 379 -9.67 14.11 20.56
N PHE A 380 -8.87 14.80 21.37
CA PHE A 380 -7.46 14.46 21.57
C PHE A 380 -7.29 13.13 22.31
N PRO A 381 -6.16 12.45 22.09
CA PRO A 381 -5.85 11.23 22.82
C PRO A 381 -5.60 11.49 24.31
N PRO A 382 -5.87 10.49 25.17
CA PRO A 382 -5.68 10.63 26.62
C PRO A 382 -4.27 11.08 27.01
N CYS A 383 -3.24 10.66 26.26
CA CYS A 383 -1.85 11.05 26.54
C CYS A 383 -1.57 12.54 26.30
N ILE A 384 -2.17 13.14 25.27
CA ILE A 384 -2.06 14.58 25.01
C ILE A 384 -2.89 15.35 26.04
N LEU A 385 -4.11 14.89 26.35
CA LEU A 385 -4.96 15.51 27.38
C LEU A 385 -4.29 15.51 28.75
N LYS A 386 -3.68 14.39 29.15
CA LYS A 386 -2.92 14.27 30.39
C LYS A 386 -1.69 15.20 30.38
N GLY A 387 -0.94 15.24 29.28
CA GLY A 387 0.21 16.14 29.17
C GLY A 387 -0.15 17.63 29.19
N LEU A 388 -1.33 18.01 28.66
CA LEU A 388 -1.86 19.38 28.70
C LEU A 388 -2.18 19.89 30.12
N GLN A 389 -2.31 18.98 31.10
CA GLN A 389 -2.48 19.34 32.52
C GLN A 389 -1.16 19.79 33.18
N GLY A 390 -0.05 19.71 32.46
CA GLY A 390 1.30 20.00 32.95
C GLY A 390 2.08 18.72 33.23
N ILE A 391 3.41 18.78 33.06
CA ILE A 391 4.30 17.63 33.30
C ILE A 391 5.50 18.02 34.16
N GLN A 392 5.99 17.06 34.94
CA GLN A 392 7.12 17.25 35.86
C GLN A 392 8.47 17.12 35.15
N ASP A 393 8.67 16.04 34.40
CA ASP A 393 9.87 15.78 33.58
C ASP A 393 9.51 15.64 32.09
N GLY A 394 10.47 15.88 31.20
CA GLY A 394 10.28 15.72 29.75
C GLY A 394 9.63 16.91 29.03
N LYS A 395 9.54 18.10 29.65
CA LYS A 395 8.90 19.33 29.12
C LYS A 395 9.30 19.66 27.67
N LYS A 396 10.60 19.61 27.34
CA LYS A 396 11.08 19.87 25.96
C LYS A 396 10.61 18.79 24.96
N ARG A 397 10.62 17.52 25.38
CA ARG A 397 10.17 16.37 24.56
C ARG A 397 8.67 16.45 24.30
N PHE A 398 7.88 16.78 25.32
CA PHE A 398 6.45 16.96 25.17
C PHE A 398 6.09 18.20 24.36
N MET A 399 6.79 19.33 24.55
CA MET A 399 6.56 20.54 23.75
C MET A 399 6.76 20.28 22.25
N PHE A 400 7.84 19.56 21.89
CA PHE A 400 8.06 19.13 20.51
C PHE A 400 6.91 18.23 19.99
N ALA A 401 6.53 17.24 20.79
CA ALA A 401 5.44 16.32 20.43
C ALA A 401 4.09 17.03 20.29
N LEU A 402 3.80 18.00 21.17
CA LEU A 402 2.56 18.78 21.20
C LEU A 402 2.47 19.71 19.98
N ILE A 403 3.55 20.43 19.64
CA ILE A 403 3.56 21.31 18.46
C ILE A 403 3.28 20.50 17.20
N ASN A 404 3.99 19.40 16.99
CA ASN A 404 3.81 18.54 15.82
C ASN A 404 2.40 17.94 15.76
N PHE A 405 1.87 17.52 16.91
CA PHE A 405 0.51 16.99 17.01
C PHE A 405 -0.55 18.04 16.62
N LEU A 406 -0.46 19.26 17.15
CA LEU A 406 -1.42 20.33 16.88
C LEU A 406 -1.36 20.77 15.41
N GLU A 407 -0.17 20.93 14.83
CA GLU A 407 0.00 21.22 13.40
C GLU A 407 -0.64 20.13 12.54
N CYS A 408 -0.47 18.86 12.90
CA CYS A 408 -1.12 17.75 12.22
C CYS A 408 -2.65 17.74 12.45
N CYS A 409 -3.15 18.26 13.55
CA CYS A 409 -4.58 18.32 13.83
C CYS A 409 -5.30 19.52 13.20
N GLY A 410 -4.61 20.35 12.40
CA GLY A 410 -5.22 21.49 11.71
C GLY A 410 -5.14 22.82 12.45
N TYR A 411 -4.33 22.93 13.51
CA TYR A 411 -4.13 24.19 14.21
C TYR A 411 -3.14 25.08 13.45
N GLU A 412 -3.54 26.34 13.24
CA GLU A 412 -2.66 27.37 12.69
C GLU A 412 -1.60 27.81 13.70
N SER A 413 -0.54 28.47 13.21
CA SER A 413 0.61 28.86 14.03
C SER A 413 0.22 29.65 15.29
N ASP A 414 -0.76 30.53 15.20
CA ASP A 414 -1.20 31.35 16.33
C ASP A 414 -2.00 30.52 17.36
N GLY A 415 -2.79 29.55 16.88
CA GLY A 415 -3.47 28.58 17.74
C GLY A 415 -2.50 27.65 18.47
N VAL A 416 -1.46 27.19 17.77
CA VAL A 416 -0.38 26.38 18.35
C VAL A 416 0.37 27.18 19.42
N ASP A 417 0.78 28.42 19.12
CA ASP A 417 1.48 29.31 20.07
C ASP A 417 0.65 29.50 21.35
N LYS A 418 -0.65 29.83 21.22
CA LYS A 418 -1.55 29.99 22.36
C LYS A 418 -1.62 28.76 23.25
N ILE A 419 -1.85 27.58 22.67
CA ILE A 419 -1.97 26.32 23.42
C ILE A 419 -0.65 25.96 24.11
N VAL A 420 0.48 26.12 23.42
CA VAL A 420 1.81 25.80 23.97
C VAL A 420 2.16 26.73 25.13
N ARG A 421 1.87 28.03 25.01
CA ARG A 421 2.10 29.00 26.10
C ARG A 421 1.21 28.72 27.30
N GLU A 422 -0.07 28.46 27.08
CA GLU A 422 -1.00 28.10 28.14
C GLU A 422 -0.55 26.82 28.85
N TRP A 423 -0.19 25.78 28.10
CA TRP A 423 0.38 24.55 28.65
C TRP A 423 1.64 24.81 29.48
N ASN A 424 2.55 25.67 29.01
CA ASN A 424 3.78 25.98 29.74
C ASN A 424 3.51 26.57 31.13
N THR A 425 2.40 27.31 31.30
CA THR A 425 2.02 27.85 32.62
C THR A 425 1.56 26.80 33.63
N LYS A 426 1.12 25.63 33.15
CA LYS A 426 0.59 24.53 33.98
C LYS A 426 1.69 23.56 34.46
N ASN A 427 2.92 23.71 33.96
CA ASN A 427 4.06 22.88 34.36
C ASN A 427 4.56 23.24 35.76
N SER A 428 5.09 22.24 36.48
CA SER A 428 5.70 22.41 37.83
C SER A 428 6.81 23.46 37.88
N GLU A 429 7.50 23.65 36.76
CA GLU A 429 8.45 24.74 36.51
C GLU A 429 8.31 25.11 35.03
N LYS A 430 8.14 26.40 34.75
CA LYS A 430 7.94 26.90 33.38
C LYS A 430 9.23 26.73 32.58
N LEU A 431 9.12 26.29 31.33
CA LEU A 431 10.21 26.44 30.38
C LEU A 431 10.50 27.92 30.16
N ARG A 432 11.79 28.28 30.08
CA ARG A 432 12.21 29.66 29.78
C ARG A 432 11.63 30.11 28.44
N GLU A 433 11.13 31.33 28.38
CA GLU A 433 10.51 31.92 27.17
C GLU A 433 11.39 31.81 25.92
N VAL A 434 12.71 31.94 26.07
CA VAL A 434 13.66 31.76 24.96
C VAL A 434 13.56 30.38 24.32
N ILE A 435 13.35 29.32 25.10
CA ILE A 435 13.23 27.93 24.61
C ILE A 435 11.90 27.74 23.86
N VAL A 436 10.81 28.28 24.41
CA VAL A 436 9.48 28.23 23.80
C VAL A 436 9.48 28.99 22.46
N ASN A 437 10.03 30.22 22.47
CA ASN A 437 10.15 31.07 21.28
C ASN A 437 11.05 30.44 20.20
N SER A 438 12.17 29.82 20.59
CA SER A 438 13.08 29.15 19.66
C SER A 438 12.38 28.00 18.93
N GLN A 439 11.64 27.15 19.65
CA GLN A 439 10.93 26.03 19.03
C GLN A 439 9.76 26.45 18.16
N LEU A 440 8.95 27.42 18.59
CA LEU A 440 7.85 27.93 17.77
C LEU A 440 8.36 28.62 16.49
N ARG A 441 9.47 29.38 16.57
CA ARG A 441 10.10 30.00 15.39
C ARG A 441 10.69 28.97 14.43
N TYR A 442 11.41 27.98 14.95
CA TYR A 442 11.98 26.90 14.13
C TYR A 442 10.91 26.19 13.30
N ARG A 443 9.76 25.87 13.91
CA ARG A 443 8.63 25.22 13.22
C ARG A 443 7.95 26.15 12.22
N LYS A 444 7.80 27.45 12.56
CA LYS A 444 7.26 28.46 11.63
C LYS A 444 8.12 28.63 10.37
N MET A 445 9.44 28.39 10.46
CA MET A 445 10.37 28.48 9.32
C MET A 445 10.40 27.20 8.46
N GLN A 446 10.13 26.03 9.03
CA GLN A 446 10.13 24.73 8.33
C GLN A 446 8.77 24.34 7.70
N LYS A 447 8.07 25.29 7.05
CA LYS A 447 6.73 25.03 6.47
C LYS A 447 6.68 23.95 5.37
N ARG A 448 7.83 23.50 4.85
CA ARG A 448 7.92 22.60 3.68
C ARG A 448 7.85 21.10 4.03
N ASP A 449 8.18 20.68 5.24
CA ASP A 449 8.15 19.27 5.65
C ASP A 449 7.32 19.09 6.93
N LYS A 450 6.11 18.52 6.82
CA LYS A 450 5.24 18.28 7.98
C LYS A 450 5.74 17.06 8.77
N ILE A 451 6.30 17.32 9.95
CA ILE A 451 6.82 16.26 10.82
C ILE A 451 5.70 15.74 11.72
N LEU A 452 5.41 14.44 11.65
CA LEU A 452 4.48 13.76 12.56
C LEU A 452 5.02 13.80 14.01
N PRO A 453 4.14 13.83 15.02
CA PRO A 453 4.58 13.64 16.39
C PRO A 453 5.11 12.20 16.58
N PRO A 454 5.99 11.98 17.57
CA PRO A 454 6.53 10.65 17.85
C PRO A 454 5.43 9.63 18.18
N ASN A 455 5.75 8.34 18.00
CA ASN A 455 4.84 7.25 18.35
C ASN A 455 4.68 7.10 19.87
N CYS A 456 3.53 6.56 20.29
CA CYS A 456 3.15 6.46 21.70
C CYS A 456 4.10 5.58 22.54
N MET A 457 4.62 4.49 21.98
CA MET A 457 5.37 3.48 22.76
C MET A 457 6.72 3.94 23.31
N GLN A 458 7.35 4.96 22.73
CA GLN A 458 8.68 5.38 23.18
C GLN A 458 8.58 6.69 23.96
N THR A 459 8.15 7.77 23.30
CA THR A 459 8.21 9.11 23.90
C THR A 459 7.21 9.35 25.02
N TYR A 460 5.96 8.90 24.88
CA TYR A 460 4.87 9.22 25.83
C TYR A 460 4.88 8.31 27.06
N GLN A 461 5.39 7.08 26.93
CA GLN A 461 5.60 6.17 28.04
C GLN A 461 6.77 6.62 28.92
N GLU A 462 7.91 7.00 28.32
CA GLU A 462 9.09 7.47 29.03
C GLU A 462 8.86 8.73 29.87
N ILE A 463 8.01 9.65 29.40
CA ILE A 463 7.67 10.89 30.12
C ILE A 463 6.47 10.72 31.08
N GLY A 464 5.93 9.51 31.24
CA GLY A 464 4.89 9.19 32.23
C GLY A 464 3.46 9.66 31.91
N ILE A 465 3.19 10.11 30.68
CA ILE A 465 1.88 10.65 30.28
C ILE A 465 1.01 9.66 29.50
N CYS A 466 1.50 8.46 29.21
CA CYS A 466 0.70 7.44 28.53
C CYS A 466 -0.47 6.97 29.42
N ALA A 467 -1.69 7.02 28.89
CA ALA A 467 -2.92 6.58 29.56
C ALA A 467 -3.83 5.87 28.52
N PRO A 468 -3.52 4.63 28.11
CA PRO A 468 -4.16 4.01 26.95
C PRO A 468 -5.63 3.64 27.22
N ASP A 469 -6.50 3.95 26.26
CA ASP A 469 -7.89 3.48 26.22
C ASP A 469 -8.09 2.37 25.17
N ASN A 470 -9.35 1.99 24.91
CA ASN A 470 -9.69 0.97 23.92
C ASN A 470 -9.33 1.35 22.47
N LEU A 471 -9.34 2.63 22.13
CA LEU A 471 -8.99 3.13 20.80
C LEU A 471 -7.46 3.18 20.62
N CYS A 472 -6.70 3.46 21.69
CA CYS A 472 -5.24 3.44 21.69
C CYS A 472 -4.65 2.08 21.25
N ARG A 473 -5.33 0.96 21.55
CA ARG A 473 -4.86 -0.39 21.16
C ARG A 473 -4.83 -0.63 19.64
N LYS A 474 -5.58 0.16 18.87
CA LYS A 474 -5.75 -0.02 17.43
C LYS A 474 -4.89 0.94 16.61
N ILE A 475 -4.14 1.84 17.25
CA ILE A 475 -3.52 2.99 16.60
C ILE A 475 -2.10 3.20 17.12
N LYS A 476 -1.15 3.49 16.22
CA LYS A 476 0.28 3.61 16.54
C LYS A 476 0.73 5.03 16.95
N ASN A 477 0.04 6.07 16.46
CA ASN A 477 0.41 7.47 16.70
C ASN A 477 -0.78 8.33 17.22
N PRO A 478 -0.51 9.40 17.99
CA PRO A 478 -1.53 10.28 18.58
C PRO A 478 -2.46 10.96 17.57
N VAL A 479 -1.95 11.26 16.38
CA VAL A 479 -2.70 11.99 15.34
C VAL A 479 -3.77 11.11 14.71
N SER A 480 -3.43 9.86 14.42
CA SER A 480 -4.35 8.85 13.94
C SER A 480 -5.47 8.60 14.95
N TYR A 481 -5.19 8.71 16.25
CA TYR A 481 -6.23 8.64 17.28
C TYR A 481 -7.21 9.79 17.15
N ALA A 482 -6.72 11.03 17.10
CA ALA A 482 -7.57 12.22 17.05
C ALA A 482 -8.47 12.20 15.80
N LYS A 483 -7.94 11.80 14.65
CA LYS A 483 -8.70 11.62 13.42
C LYS A 483 -9.76 10.52 13.53
N ALA A 484 -9.40 9.35 14.05
CA ALA A 484 -10.34 8.24 14.21
C ALA A 484 -11.49 8.63 15.15
N LYS A 485 -11.19 9.33 16.25
CA LYS A 485 -12.20 9.80 17.21
C LYS A 485 -13.11 10.87 16.61
N SER A 486 -12.54 11.85 15.88
CA SER A 486 -13.32 12.87 15.15
C SER A 486 -14.27 12.23 14.13
N PHE A 487 -13.79 11.26 13.36
CA PHE A 487 -14.61 10.56 12.37
C PHE A 487 -15.77 9.78 12.99
N ILE A 488 -15.53 9.09 14.12
CA ILE A 488 -16.58 8.37 14.86
C ILE A 488 -17.63 9.37 15.35
N PHE A 489 -17.20 10.49 15.93
CA PHE A 489 -18.10 11.53 16.43
C PHE A 489 -18.96 12.16 15.33
N GLU A 490 -18.38 12.50 14.18
CA GLU A 490 -19.12 13.03 13.03
C GLU A 490 -20.16 12.04 12.49
N LYS A 491 -19.84 10.73 12.52
CA LYS A 491 -20.76 9.68 12.11
C LYS A 491 -21.92 9.54 13.08
N GLU A 492 -21.65 9.57 14.38
CA GLU A 492 -22.67 9.54 15.43
C GLU A 492 -23.60 10.76 15.37
N GLU A 493 -23.06 11.96 15.11
CA GLU A 493 -23.85 13.18 14.91
C GLU A 493 -24.74 13.09 13.66
N LYS A 494 -24.21 12.57 12.55
CA LYS A 494 -25.00 12.31 11.33
C LYS A 494 -26.09 11.26 11.52
N GLU A 495 -25.88 10.26 12.38
CA GLU A 495 -26.88 9.26 12.76
C GLU A 495 -27.95 9.80 13.73
N LYS A 496 -27.57 10.67 14.68
CA LYS A 496 -28.49 11.42 15.56
C LYS A 496 -29.39 12.39 14.77
N GLN A 497 -28.86 13.01 13.72
CA GLN A 497 -29.67 13.85 12.82
C GLN A 497 -30.66 13.04 11.97
N LYS A 498 -30.34 11.78 11.63
CA LYS A 498 -31.25 10.88 10.90
C LYS A 498 -32.38 10.30 11.77
N THR A 499 -32.21 10.25 13.08
CA THR A 499 -33.18 9.66 14.03
C THR A 499 -34.26 10.62 14.52
N ARG A 500 -34.24 11.90 14.09
CA ARG A 500 -35.36 12.87 14.23
C ARG A 500 -36.51 12.64 13.24
N ARG A 501 -36.83 11.40 12.88
CA ARG A 501 -38.07 11.07 12.15
C ARG A 501 -39.09 10.52 13.15
N GLU A 502 -40.34 10.98 13.04
CA GLU A 502 -41.42 10.63 13.97
C GLU A 502 -41.55 9.10 14.15
N PRO A 503 -41.85 8.64 15.38
CA PRO A 503 -42.05 7.22 15.63
C PRO A 503 -43.24 6.69 14.82
N LEU A 504 -43.10 5.46 14.32
CA LEU A 504 -44.16 4.75 13.58
C LEU A 504 -45.44 4.70 14.43
N THR A 505 -46.58 4.99 13.82
CA THR A 505 -47.88 4.81 14.46
C THR A 505 -48.11 3.33 14.81
N GLU A 506 -48.98 3.03 15.78
CA GLU A 506 -49.27 1.64 16.17
C GLU A 506 -49.76 0.79 14.99
N GLU A 507 -50.53 1.40 14.07
CA GLU A 507 -50.96 0.78 12.81
C GLU A 507 -49.77 0.39 11.91
N GLN A 508 -48.75 1.25 11.82
CA GLN A 508 -47.53 0.97 11.05
C GLN A 508 -46.67 -0.11 11.71
N LYS A 509 -46.65 -0.18 13.05
CA LYS A 509 -45.98 -1.27 13.79
C LYS A 509 -46.70 -2.60 13.57
N GLU A 510 -48.03 -2.61 13.55
CA GLU A 510 -48.84 -3.80 13.28
C GLU A 510 -48.65 -4.30 11.84
N MET A 511 -48.71 -3.40 10.84
CA MET A 511 -48.43 -3.75 9.45
C MET A 511 -47.02 -4.32 9.28
N ARG A 512 -46.03 -3.76 9.96
CA ARG A 512 -44.65 -4.25 9.93
C ARG A 512 -44.50 -5.62 10.60
N LYS A 513 -45.28 -5.92 11.64
CA LYS A 513 -45.36 -7.26 12.25
C LYS A 513 -45.99 -8.28 11.29
N LYS A 514 -47.13 -7.94 10.67
CA LYS A 514 -47.81 -8.81 9.69
C LYS A 514 -46.90 -9.11 8.50
N PHE A 515 -46.24 -8.10 7.95
CA PHE A 515 -45.30 -8.25 6.84
C PHE A 515 -44.10 -9.16 7.18
N ARG A 516 -43.55 -9.04 8.40
CA ARG A 516 -42.45 -9.91 8.86
C ARG A 516 -42.89 -11.37 9.04
N ALA A 517 -44.11 -11.59 9.53
CA ALA A 517 -44.67 -12.94 9.67
C ALA A 517 -44.88 -13.59 8.30
N GLU A 518 -45.33 -12.81 7.32
CA GLU A 518 -45.59 -13.28 5.95
C GLU A 518 -44.30 -13.61 5.19
N ILE A 519 -43.27 -12.80 5.32
CA ILE A 519 -41.92 -13.09 4.79
C ILE A 519 -41.34 -14.36 5.42
N LYS A 520 -41.55 -14.57 6.73
CA LYS A 520 -41.07 -15.78 7.42
C LYS A 520 -41.78 -17.03 6.87
N LYS A 521 -43.10 -16.95 6.69
CA LYS A 521 -43.92 -18.03 6.12
C LYS A 521 -43.51 -18.36 4.68
N GLN A 522 -43.22 -17.36 3.85
CA GLN A 522 -42.73 -17.57 2.48
C GLN A 522 -41.34 -18.21 2.46
N LYS A 523 -40.43 -17.81 3.36
CA LYS A 523 -39.10 -18.45 3.46
C LYS A 523 -39.19 -19.91 3.88
N GLU A 524 -40.08 -20.24 4.81
CA GLU A 524 -40.31 -21.63 5.23
C GLU A 524 -40.93 -22.47 4.10
N GLN A 525 -41.85 -21.91 3.31
CA GLN A 525 -42.42 -22.58 2.14
C GLN A 525 -41.40 -22.82 1.02
N VAL A 526 -40.53 -21.83 0.75
CA VAL A 526 -39.44 -21.98 -0.23
C VAL A 526 -38.43 -23.03 0.23
N LYS A 527 -38.09 -23.05 1.52
CA LYS A 527 -37.19 -24.05 2.10
C LYS A 527 -37.76 -25.47 1.99
N ALA A 528 -39.05 -25.65 2.33
CA ALA A 528 -39.73 -26.93 2.21
C ALA A 528 -39.90 -27.41 0.75
N ALA A 529 -39.98 -26.47 -0.21
CA ALA A 529 -40.04 -26.81 -1.64
C ALA A 529 -38.67 -27.22 -2.22
N LEU A 530 -37.57 -26.72 -1.64
CA LEU A 530 -36.21 -27.12 -2.00
C LEU A 530 -35.85 -28.49 -1.42
N GLU A 531 -36.26 -28.77 -0.18
CA GLU A 531 -36.04 -30.07 0.50
C GLU A 531 -36.85 -31.24 -0.11
N LYS A 532 -37.86 -30.97 -0.96
CA LYS A 532 -38.61 -31.99 -1.71
C LYS A 532 -38.03 -32.28 -3.11
N LYS A 533 -36.97 -31.59 -3.51
CA LYS A 533 -36.29 -31.74 -4.81
C LYS A 533 -34.90 -32.37 -4.71
N GLU A 534 -34.43 -32.66 -3.50
CA GLU A 534 -33.41 -33.67 -3.21
C GLU A 534 -34.10 -35.00 -2.90
#